data_AF-A0AA45VA29-F1
#
_entry.id   AF-A0AA45VA29-F1
#
_cell.length_a   1.000
_cell.length_b   1.000
_cell.length_c   1.000
_cell.angle_alpha   90.00
_cell.angle_beta   90.00
_cell.angle_gamma   90.00
#
_symmetry.space_group_name_H-M   'P 1'
#
loop_
_entity.id
_entity.type
_entity.pdbx_description
1 polymer ?
#
loop_
_entity_poly.entity_id
_entity_poly.type
_entity_poly.pdbx_seq_one_letter_code
_entity_poly.pdbx_strand_id
1 'polypeptide(L)' 'MLGRGYRRIAYIIGPSYLPTLTPTPACPQLTTVRQPMDAFGVSLATLVLDQIEDRPFQRTGLLPTEVVAR' A
#
# COMPACT_ATOMS: atom_id res chain seq x y z
N MET A 1 -26.97 8.18 -28.28
CA MET A 1 -25.50 8.28 -28.28
C MET A 1 -24.96 7.58 -27.03
N LEU A 2 -24.29 6.44 -27.18
CA LEU A 2 -23.55 5.74 -26.11
C LEU A 2 -22.37 6.63 -25.66
N GLY A 3 -22.63 7.56 -24.73
CA GLY A 3 -21.67 8.55 -24.27
C GLY A 3 -20.83 8.06 -23.10
N ARG A 4 -19.82 7.23 -23.39
CA ARG A 4 -18.58 7.02 -22.59
C ARG A 4 -18.73 7.21 -21.08
N GLY A 5 -19.31 6.20 -20.42
CA GLY A 5 -19.32 6.11 -18.96
C GLY A 5 -17.91 5.93 -18.43
N TYR A 6 -17.27 7.04 -18.04
CA TYR A 6 -16.03 7.02 -17.28
C TYR A 6 -16.22 6.10 -16.07
N ARG A 7 -15.58 4.92 -16.07
CA ARG A 7 -15.39 4.11 -14.86
C ARG A 7 -14.67 5.01 -13.88
N ARG A 8 -15.42 5.66 -12.98
CA ARG A 8 -14.86 6.39 -11.85
C ARG A 8 -14.16 5.34 -11.00
N ILE A 9 -12.86 5.18 -11.19
CA ILE A 9 -12.03 4.49 -10.21
C ILE A 9 -12.09 5.39 -8.99
N ALA A 10 -12.98 5.08 -8.07
CA ALA A 10 -12.94 5.70 -6.76
C ALA A 10 -11.60 5.27 -6.16
N TYR A 11 -10.65 6.20 -6.11
CA TYR A 11 -9.36 6.01 -5.46
C TYR A 11 -9.60 6.08 -3.94
N ILE A 12 -10.26 5.05 -3.42
CA ILE A 12 -10.39 4.83 -1.99
C ILE A 12 -9.08 4.17 -1.56
N ILE A 13 -7.99 4.94 -1.49
CA ILE A 13 -6.83 4.48 -0.72
C ILE A 13 -7.22 4.60 0.75
N GLY A 14 -7.79 3.53 1.29
CA GLY A 14 -7.61 3.25 2.70
C GLY A 14 -6.20 2.69 2.90
N PRO A 15 -5.51 2.98 4.03
CA PRO A 15 -4.30 2.24 4.37
C PRO A 15 -4.62 0.75 4.36
N SER A 16 -4.01 0.03 3.44
CA SER A 16 -4.17 -1.42 3.34
C SER A 16 -3.47 -2.01 4.55
N TYR A 17 -4.24 -2.73 5.37
CA TYR A 17 -3.84 -3.40 6.63
C TYR A 17 -3.89 -2.54 7.91
N LEU A 18 -5.10 -2.20 8.35
CA LEU A 18 -5.41 -2.23 9.79
C LEU A 18 -5.81 -3.67 10.15
N PRO A 19 -5.06 -4.39 11.02
CA PRO A 19 -5.33 -5.79 11.35
C PRO A 19 -6.62 -6.02 12.17
N THR A 20 -7.42 -4.97 12.42
CA THR A 20 -8.59 -5.02 13.32
C THR A 20 -9.95 -5.07 12.62
N LEU A 21 -10.00 -5.15 11.30
CA LEU A 21 -11.26 -5.31 10.58
C LEU A 21 -11.11 -6.47 9.60
N THR A 22 -11.80 -7.58 9.84
CA THR A 22 -12.16 -8.50 8.76
C THR A 22 -12.84 -7.62 7.71
N PRO A 23 -12.21 -7.35 6.54
CA PRO A 23 -12.78 -6.40 5.61
C PRO A 23 -14.07 -7.01 5.10
N THR A 24 -15.22 -6.40 5.43
CA THR A 24 -16.48 -6.76 4.80
C THR A 24 -16.26 -6.64 3.29
N PRO A 25 -16.38 -7.72 2.51
CA PRO A 25 -16.08 -7.65 1.09
C PRO A 25 -17.03 -6.66 0.44
N ALA A 26 -16.46 -5.63 -0.20
CA ALA A 26 -17.24 -4.75 -1.05
C ALA A 26 -17.83 -5.56 -2.22
N CYS A 27 -19.05 -5.23 -2.62
CA CYS A 27 -19.71 -5.80 -3.80
C CYS A 27 -20.11 -4.65 -4.74
N PRO A 28 -19.47 -4.51 -5.93
CA PRO A 28 -18.40 -5.36 -6.46
C PRO A 28 -17.10 -5.25 -5.66
N GLN A 29 -16.25 -6.28 -5.75
CA GLN A 29 -14.93 -6.23 -5.15
C GLN A 29 -14.14 -5.07 -5.76
N LEU A 30 -13.43 -4.32 -4.92
CA LEU A 30 -12.67 -3.17 -5.36
C LEU A 30 -11.31 -3.62 -5.91
N THR A 31 -10.90 -3.03 -7.02
CA THR A 31 -9.49 -3.03 -7.43
C THR A 31 -8.70 -2.17 -6.45
N THR A 32 -7.63 -2.70 -5.87
CA THR A 32 -6.85 -2.01 -4.85
C THR A 32 -5.36 -1.99 -5.18
N VAL A 33 -4.59 -1.12 -4.53
CA VAL A 33 -3.12 -1.16 -4.58
C VAL A 33 -2.64 -1.86 -3.31
N ARG A 34 -1.97 -3.00 -3.44
CA ARG A 34 -1.33 -3.66 -2.30
C ARG A 34 -0.03 -2.93 -1.97
N GLN A 35 0.06 -2.49 -0.71
CA GLN A 35 1.27 -1.95 -0.12
C GLN A 35 2.05 -3.09 0.56
N PRO A 36 3.37 -3.15 0.42
CA PRO A 36 4.19 -4.21 1.01
C PRO A 36 4.45 -3.92 2.50
N MET A 37 3.41 -3.97 3.34
CA MET A 37 3.47 -3.49 4.74
C MET A 37 4.50 -4.24 5.60
N ASP A 38 4.70 -5.54 5.38
CA ASP A 38 5.71 -6.32 6.10
C ASP A 38 7.12 -5.84 5.75
N ALA A 39 7.42 -5.71 4.45
CA ALA A 39 8.71 -5.19 3.97
C ALA A 39 8.92 -3.72 4.35
N PHE A 40 7.83 -2.94 4.43
CA PHE A 40 7.86 -1.56 4.92
C PHE A 40 8.31 -1.50 6.38
N GLY A 41 7.71 -2.31 7.26
CA GLY A 41 8.10 -2.36 8.67
C GLY A 41 9.56 -2.76 8.86
N VAL A 42 10.01 -3.81 8.17
CA VAL A 42 11.41 -4.27 8.21
C VAL A 42 12.35 -3.18 7.71
N SER A 43 12.08 -2.60 6.53
CA SER A 43 12.95 -1.58 5.94
C SER A 43 13.05 -0.34 6.82
N LEU A 44 11.93 0.12 7.39
CA LEU A 44 11.90 1.26 8.29
C LEU A 44 12.73 0.99 9.56
N ALA A 45 12.56 -0.19 10.17
CA ALA A 45 13.31 -0.58 11.36
C ALA A 45 14.82 -0.60 11.09
N THR A 46 15.25 -1.18 9.96
CA THR A 46 16.66 -1.18 9.54
C THR A 46 17.21 0.23 9.38
N LEU A 47 16.48 1.13 8.70
CA LEU A 47 16.93 2.51 8.53
C LEU A 47 17.12 3.24 9.86
N VAL A 48 16.20 3.05 10.81
CA VAL A 48 16.31 3.66 12.14
C VAL A 48 17.50 3.10 12.92
N LEU A 49 17.72 1.79 12.85
CA LEU A 49 18.85 1.14 13.52
C LEU A 49 20.19 1.60 12.95
N ASP A 50 20.34 1.61 11.62
CA ASP A 50 21.58 2.06 10.99
C ASP A 50 21.86 3.54 11.31
N GLN A 51 20.82 4.37 11.42
CA GLN A 51 20.96 5.76 11.85
C GLN A 51 21.43 5.88 13.31
N ILE A 52 20.90 5.06 14.23
CA ILE A 52 21.29 5.06 15.65
C ILE A 52 22.73 4.58 15.83
N GLU A 53 23.14 3.60 15.02
CA GLU A 53 24.46 2.95 15.09
C GLU A 53 25.53 3.69 14.26
N ASP A 54 25.22 4.87 13.72
CA ASP A 54 26.09 5.68 12.84
C ASP A 54 26.66 4.88 11.65
N ARG A 55 25.87 3.94 11.13
CA ARG A 55 26.22 3.16 9.94
C ARG A 55 25.82 3.93 8.68
N PRO A 56 26.48 3.72 7.53
CA PRO A 56 25.99 4.24 6.27
C PRO A 56 24.58 3.71 5.98
N PHE A 57 23.60 4.62 5.85
CA PHE A 57 22.20 4.25 5.59
C PHE A 57 21.60 5.07 4.44
N GLN A 58 20.56 4.51 3.81
CA GLN A 58 19.77 5.23 2.81
C GLN A 58 18.66 6.02 3.50
N ARG A 59 18.60 7.34 3.30
CA ARG A 59 17.56 8.17 3.94
C ARG A 59 16.14 7.85 3.45
N THR A 60 16.03 7.27 2.27
CA THR A 60 14.76 6.94 1.62
C THR A 60 14.86 5.62 0.87
N GLY A 61 13.75 4.89 0.81
CA GLY A 61 13.62 3.66 0.03
C GLY A 61 12.26 3.59 -0.64
N LEU A 62 12.22 3.05 -1.86
CA LEU A 62 10.98 2.75 -2.58
C LEU A 62 10.74 1.25 -2.54
N LEU A 63 9.55 0.86 -2.09
CA LEU A 63 9.14 -0.54 -2.04
C LEU A 63 8.13 -0.82 -3.16
N PRO A 64 8.15 -2.03 -3.73
CA PRO A 64 7.28 -2.38 -4.84
C PRO A 64 5.82 -2.42 -4.36
N THR A 65 4.95 -1.75 -5.11
CA THR A 65 3.50 -1.79 -4.92
C THR A 65 2.86 -2.46 -6.13
N GLU A 66 1.77 -3.19 -5.93
CA GLU A 66 1.07 -3.88 -7.00
C GLU A 66 -0.41 -3.51 -7.06
N VAL A 67 -0.98 -3.46 -8.26
CA VAL A 67 -2.42 -3.30 -8.46
C VAL A 67 -3.06 -4.68 -8.44
N VAL A 68 -4.02 -4.89 -7.53
CA VAL A 68 -4.80 -6.12 -7.39
C VAL A 68 -6.19 -5.87 -7.96
N ALA A 69 -6.44 -6.33 -9.20
CA ALA A 69 -7.76 -6.32 -9.82
C ALA A 69 -8.65 -7.42 -9.22
N ARG A 70 -9.93 -7.12 -8.97
CA ARG A 70 -10.92 -8.04 -8.38
C ARG A 70 -12.28 -7.88 -9.05
#